data_AF-A0A2T2X3Y6-F1
#
_entry.id   AF-A0A2T2X3Y6-F1
#
_cell.length_a   1.000
_cell.length_b   1.000
_cell.length_c   1.000
_cell.angle_alpha   90.00
_cell.angle_beta   90.00
_cell.angle_gamma   90.00
#
_symmetry.space_group_name_H-M   'P 1'
#
loop_
_entity.id
_entity.type
_entity.pdbx_description
1 polymer ?
#
loop_
_entity_poly.entity_id
_entity_poly.type
_entity_poly.pdbx_seq_one_letter_code
_entity_poly.pdbx_strand_id
1 'polypeptide(L)'
;MSRDRWVEVPQTNRSAKARIQKPHSTQNAAPAHVSTGPAGNRTSYVQDAFYQHLMTERSLVEVVFLDGMSLIGVIDGFDTYAILLLSNGEEILVFKSAIRYIHLYLGDGNEEQNV
;
A
#
# COMPACT_ATOMS: atom_id res chain seq x y z
N MET A 1 20.51 -16.94 -59.69
CA MET A 1 20.46 -18.11 -58.77
C MET A 1 21.47 -17.87 -57.64
N SER A 2 21.03 -17.16 -56.59
CA SER A 2 21.88 -16.82 -55.44
C SER A 2 21.79 -17.94 -54.41
N ARG A 3 22.93 -18.40 -53.88
CA ARG A 3 23.00 -19.51 -52.91
C ARG A 3 23.00 -18.93 -51.50
N ASP A 4 21.95 -19.20 -50.73
CA ASP A 4 21.84 -18.84 -49.31
C ASP A 4 22.89 -19.60 -48.50
N ARG A 5 23.88 -18.86 -47.99
CA ARG A 5 24.94 -19.36 -47.11
C ARG A 5 24.45 -19.27 -45.68
N TRP A 6 23.82 -20.32 -45.19
CA TRP A 6 23.51 -20.46 -43.77
C TRP A 6 24.81 -20.57 -42.96
N VAL A 7 24.93 -19.75 -41.93
CA VAL A 7 26.03 -19.80 -40.95
C VAL A 7 25.50 -20.54 -39.72
N GLU A 8 26.08 -21.70 -39.43
CA GLU A 8 25.71 -22.54 -38.30
C GLU A 8 26.20 -21.91 -36.99
N VAL A 9 25.27 -21.64 -36.08
CA VAL A 9 25.57 -21.10 -34.75
C VAL A 9 25.91 -22.27 -33.82
N PRO A 10 27.12 -22.33 -33.24
CA PRO A 10 27.49 -23.44 -32.37
C PRO A 10 26.65 -23.46 -31.09
N GLN A 11 26.15 -24.63 -30.73
CA GLN A 11 25.46 -24.88 -29.46
C GLN A 11 26.43 -24.57 -28.31
N THR A 12 26.04 -23.64 -27.45
CA THR A 12 26.87 -23.12 -26.35
C THR A 12 27.38 -24.24 -25.46
N ASN A 13 28.70 -24.33 -25.27
CA ASN A 13 29.31 -25.19 -24.28
C ASN A 13 29.07 -24.56 -22.89
N ARG A 14 27.94 -24.87 -22.24
CA ARG A 14 27.66 -24.47 -20.84
C ARG A 14 28.63 -25.25 -19.94
N SER A 15 29.81 -24.71 -19.73
CA SER A 15 30.74 -25.19 -18.71
C SER A 15 30.09 -25.08 -17.33
N ALA A 16 30.10 -26.20 -16.63
CA ALA A 16 29.64 -26.35 -15.27
C ALA A 16 30.45 -25.45 -14.32
N LYS A 17 29.76 -24.56 -13.58
CA LYS A 17 29.99 -24.19 -12.16
C LYS A 17 29.14 -22.98 -11.76
N ALA A 18 27.81 -23.15 -11.71
CA ALA A 18 26.97 -22.27 -10.90
C ALA A 18 27.04 -22.77 -9.45
N ARG A 19 28.07 -22.35 -8.71
CA ARG A 19 28.17 -22.61 -7.27
C ARG A 19 27.29 -21.60 -6.54
N ILE A 20 26.09 -22.02 -6.18
CA ILE A 20 25.19 -21.25 -5.31
C ILE A 20 25.79 -21.26 -3.89
N GLN A 21 26.25 -20.11 -3.40
CA GLN A 21 26.49 -19.92 -1.97
C GLN A 21 25.12 -19.72 -1.28
N LYS A 22 24.82 -20.53 -0.27
CA LYS A 22 23.73 -20.25 0.68
C LYS A 22 24.22 -19.18 1.66
N PRO A 23 23.59 -18.00 1.75
CA PRO A 23 23.86 -17.10 2.85
C PRO A 23 23.19 -17.65 4.12
N HIS A 24 24.02 -18.08 5.08
CA HIS A 24 23.60 -18.20 6.47
C HIS A 24 23.66 -16.79 7.07
N SER A 25 22.49 -16.20 7.34
CA SER A 25 22.38 -15.03 8.22
C SER A 25 21.22 -15.25 9.18
N THR A 26 21.56 -15.75 10.35
CA THR A 26 20.70 -15.74 11.54
C THR A 26 20.64 -14.30 12.04
N GLN A 27 19.51 -13.61 11.89
CA GLN A 27 19.25 -12.38 12.62
C GLN A 27 17.77 -12.31 13.02
N ASN A 28 17.53 -12.65 14.28
CA ASN A 28 16.39 -12.18 15.06
C ASN A 28 16.56 -10.68 15.30
N ALA A 29 15.56 -9.87 14.95
CA ALA A 29 15.02 -8.71 15.68
C ALA A 29 14.13 -7.88 14.75
N ALA A 30 13.06 -7.32 15.31
CA ALA A 30 11.91 -6.68 14.68
C ALA A 30 12.22 -5.64 13.57
N PRO A 31 11.32 -5.44 12.58
CA PRO A 31 11.51 -4.38 11.61
C PRO A 31 11.05 -3.04 12.21
N ALA A 32 12.00 -2.28 12.74
CA ALA A 32 11.86 -0.83 12.80
C ALA A 32 11.98 -0.29 11.37
N HIS A 33 10.84 0.03 10.75
CA HIS A 33 10.80 0.57 9.39
C HIS A 33 11.24 2.05 9.41
N VAL A 34 12.56 2.29 9.37
CA VAL A 34 13.13 3.61 9.04
C VAL A 34 13.86 3.50 7.72
N SER A 35 13.11 3.60 6.64
CA SER A 35 13.65 3.73 5.28
C SER A 35 13.91 5.22 4.98
N THR A 36 15.15 5.66 5.24
CA THR A 36 15.71 6.89 4.66
C THR A 36 16.31 6.54 3.28
N GLY A 37 15.67 6.99 2.18
CA GLY A 37 16.08 6.78 0.78
C GLY A 37 15.40 7.78 -0.17
N PRO A 38 15.97 8.06 -1.36
CA PRO A 38 16.15 9.41 -1.91
C PRO A 38 14.88 10.05 -2.45
N ALA A 39 14.70 11.35 -2.19
CA ALA A 39 13.94 12.44 -2.85
C ALA A 39 12.91 12.14 -3.97
N GLY A 40 12.26 10.99 -3.97
CA GLY A 40 11.39 10.51 -5.04
C GLY A 40 10.10 9.91 -4.52
N ASN A 41 9.59 10.34 -3.35
CA ASN A 41 8.19 10.13 -2.98
C ASN A 41 7.77 10.92 -1.73
N ARG A 42 8.01 12.24 -1.69
CA ARG A 42 7.59 13.06 -0.54
C ARG A 42 6.07 12.95 -0.30
N THR A 43 5.30 12.67 -1.35
CA THR A 43 3.85 12.42 -1.32
C THR A 43 3.48 11.12 -0.61
N SER A 44 4.22 10.02 -0.80
CA SER A 44 3.93 8.79 -0.04
C SER A 44 4.24 8.98 1.44
N TYR A 45 5.29 9.74 1.78
CA TYR A 45 5.61 10.05 3.17
C TYR A 45 4.48 10.81 3.87
N VAL A 46 3.84 11.77 3.19
CA VAL A 46 2.69 12.51 3.75
C VAL A 46 1.47 11.59 3.90
N GLN A 47 1.20 10.73 2.91
CA GLN A 47 0.08 9.81 2.95
C GLN A 47 0.23 8.77 4.07
N ASP A 48 1.38 8.12 4.18
CA ASP A 48 1.63 7.10 5.19
C ASP A 48 1.64 7.72 6.59
N ALA A 49 2.23 8.91 6.75
CA ALA A 49 2.18 9.66 8.01
C ALA A 49 0.74 10.01 8.41
N PHE A 50 -0.11 10.38 7.44
CA PHE A 50 -1.52 10.66 7.69
C PHE A 50 -2.27 9.41 8.17
N TYR A 51 -2.15 8.27 7.48
CA TYR A 51 -2.81 7.04 7.94
C TYR A 51 -2.28 6.54 9.27
N GLN A 52 -0.96 6.64 9.49
CA GLN A 52 -0.35 6.26 10.76
C GLN A 52 -0.90 7.09 11.92
N HIS A 53 -1.06 8.40 11.73
CA HIS A 53 -1.67 9.29 12.71
C HIS A 53 -3.12 8.90 13.02
N LEU A 54 -3.95 8.71 11.98
CA LEU A 54 -5.35 8.30 12.15
C LEU A 54 -5.51 6.96 12.88
N MET A 55 -4.66 5.97 12.54
CA MET A 55 -4.69 4.65 13.16
C MET A 55 -4.20 4.68 14.62
N THR A 56 -3.16 5.46 14.91
CA THR A 56 -2.59 5.58 16.27
C THR A 56 -3.59 6.25 17.21
N GLU A 57 -4.29 7.27 16.74
CA GLU A 57 -5.29 7.99 17.54
C GLU A 57 -6.66 7.29 17.56
N ARG A 58 -6.84 6.25 16.73
CA ARG A 58 -8.14 5.62 16.48
C ARG A 58 -9.23 6.65 16.18
N SER A 59 -8.86 7.65 15.39
CA SER A 59 -9.73 8.75 15.04
C SER A 59 -10.88 8.26 14.16
N LEU A 60 -12.09 8.69 14.49
CA LEU A 60 -13.24 8.48 13.65
C LEU A 60 -13.09 9.34 12.39
N VAL A 61 -13.20 8.73 11.22
CA VAL A 61 -13.05 9.40 9.93
C VAL A 61 -14.26 9.18 9.05
N GLU A 62 -14.51 10.15 8.18
CA GLU A 62 -15.43 10.01 7.06
C GLU A 62 -14.62 9.80 5.78
N VAL A 63 -14.85 8.64 5.14
CA VAL A 63 -14.30 8.30 3.84
C VAL A 63 -15.33 8.66 2.79
N VAL A 64 -15.03 9.65 1.95
CA VAL A 64 -15.91 10.10 0.88
C VAL A 64 -15.47 9.48 -0.44
N PHE A 65 -16.39 8.79 -1.11
CA PHE A 65 -16.15 8.09 -2.37
C PHE A 65 -16.31 9.02 -3.58
N LEU A 66 -15.87 8.53 -4.75
CA LEU A 66 -15.95 9.28 -6.01
C LEU A 66 -17.39 9.61 -6.44
N ASP A 67 -18.35 8.74 -6.09
CA ASP A 67 -19.78 8.93 -6.37
C ASP A 67 -20.46 9.91 -5.40
N GLY A 68 -19.76 10.35 -4.36
CA GLY A 68 -20.26 11.27 -3.34
C GLY A 68 -20.95 10.60 -2.16
N MET A 69 -21.06 9.26 -2.13
CA MET A 69 -21.43 8.55 -0.90
C MET A 69 -20.27 8.59 0.10
N SER A 70 -20.57 8.36 1.37
CA SER A 70 -19.54 8.28 2.41
C SER A 70 -19.76 7.13 3.38
N LEU A 71 -18.67 6.75 4.03
CA LEU A 71 -18.66 5.73 5.07
C LEU A 71 -17.84 6.24 6.25
N ILE A 72 -18.43 6.16 7.44
CA ILE A 72 -17.78 6.62 8.67
C ILE A 72 -17.23 5.41 9.42
N GLY A 73 -16.00 5.49 9.90
CA GLY A 73 -15.39 4.40 10.64
C GLY A 73 -14.00 4.75 11.16
N VAL A 74 -13.32 3.76 11.72
CA VAL A 74 -11.93 3.87 12.18
C VAL A 74 -11.04 3.10 11.22
N ILE A 75 -9.90 3.69 10.85
CA ILE A 75 -8.90 2.99 10.02
C ILE A 75 -8.12 2.03 10.92
N ASP A 76 -8.25 0.73 10.66
CA ASP A 76 -7.55 -0.34 11.41
C ASP A 76 -6.31 -0.86 10.66
N GLY A 77 -6.16 -0.51 9.38
CA GLY A 77 -4.96 -0.85 8.60
C GLY A 77 -4.94 -0.14 7.25
N PHE A 78 -3.77 -0.12 6.62
CA PHE A 78 -3.61 0.39 5.26
C PHE A 78 -2.41 -0.28 4.57
N ASP A 79 -2.47 -0.31 3.24
CA ASP A 79 -1.34 -0.71 2.40
C ASP A 79 -1.18 0.27 1.22
N THR A 80 -0.47 -0.14 0.17
CA THR A 80 -0.28 0.66 -1.04
C THR A 80 -1.61 1.00 -1.74
N TYR A 81 -2.58 0.10 -1.77
CA TYR A 81 -3.77 0.17 -2.64
C TYR A 81 -5.09 0.35 -1.90
N ALA A 82 -5.17 -0.04 -0.63
CA ALA A 82 -6.40 -0.09 0.13
C ALA A 82 -6.21 0.37 1.58
N ILE A 83 -7.33 0.63 2.24
CA ILE A 83 -7.44 0.84 3.67
C ILE A 83 -8.45 -0.16 4.24
N LEU A 84 -8.20 -0.65 5.45
CA LEU A 84 -9.14 -1.45 6.21
C LEU A 84 -9.91 -0.51 7.13
N LEU A 85 -11.21 -0.39 6.91
CA LEU A 85 -12.09 0.47 7.69
C LEU A 85 -13.00 -0.39 8.55
N LEU A 86 -13.00 -0.16 9.85
CA LEU A 86 -13.95 -0.75 10.78
C LEU A 86 -15.15 0.20 10.92
N SER A 87 -16.31 -0.21 10.43
CA SER A 87 -17.55 0.57 10.45
C SER A 87 -18.72 -0.31 10.86
N ASN A 88 -19.56 0.15 11.79
CA ASN A 88 -20.73 -0.60 12.27
C ASN A 88 -20.43 -2.05 12.73
N GLY A 89 -19.23 -2.31 13.23
CA GLY A 89 -18.80 -3.65 13.65
C GLY A 89 -18.38 -4.57 12.50
N GLU A 90 -18.36 -4.09 11.26
CA GLU A 90 -17.88 -4.79 10.09
C GLU A 90 -16.52 -4.26 9.63
N GLU A 91 -15.64 -5.17 9.24
CA GLU A 91 -14.37 -4.85 8.59
C GLU A 91 -14.58 -4.73 7.08
N ILE A 92 -14.36 -3.54 6.55
CA ILE A 92 -14.60 -3.21 5.15
C ILE A 92 -13.27 -2.85 4.50
N LEU A 93 -12.87 -3.61 3.48
CA LEU A 93 -11.71 -3.30 2.67
C LEU A 93 -12.07 -2.26 1.61
N VAL A 94 -11.49 -1.07 1.71
CA VAL A 94 -11.77 0.05 0.82
C VAL A 94 -10.59 0.32 -0.10
N PHE A 95 -10.80 0.26 -1.42
CA PHE A 95 -9.76 0.60 -2.40
C PHE A 95 -9.57 2.11 -2.52
N LYS A 96 -8.33 2.57 -2.45
CA LYS A 96 -7.96 3.99 -2.57
C LYS A 96 -8.38 4.61 -3.91
N SER A 97 -8.49 3.81 -4.97
CA SER A 97 -8.95 4.27 -6.28
C SER A 97 -10.42 4.71 -6.30
N ALA A 98 -11.22 4.28 -5.32
CA ALA A 98 -12.62 4.68 -5.16
C ALA A 98 -12.80 5.85 -4.19
N ILE A 99 -11.74 6.27 -3.49
CA ILE A 99 -11.78 7.32 -2.47
C ILE A 99 -11.51 8.66 -3.13
N ARG A 100 -12.39 9.63 -2.88
CA ARG A 100 -12.21 11.02 -3.29
C ARG A 100 -11.37 11.79 -2.27
N TYR A 101 -11.70 11.68 -0.99
CA TYR A 101 -10.94 12.25 0.13
C TYR A 101 -11.33 11.60 1.46
N ILE A 102 -10.52 11.80 2.50
CA ILE A 102 -10.74 11.33 3.86
C ILE A 102 -10.54 12.51 4.80
N HIS A 103 -11.42 12.66 5.79
CA HIS A 103 -11.28 13.69 6.82
C HIS A 103 -11.75 13.17 8.19
N LEU A 104 -11.36 13.87 9.26
CA LEU A 104 -11.83 13.57 10.62
C LEU A 104 -13.33 13.80 10.70
N TYR A 105 -14.05 12.81 11.21
CA TYR A 105 -15.47 12.95 11.48
C TYR A 105 -15.65 13.60 12.85
N LEU A 106 -16.13 14.85 12.85
CA LEU A 106 -16.32 15.66 14.06
C LEU A 106 -17.74 15.54 14.63
N GLY A 107 -18.54 14.60 14.13
CA GLY A 107 -19.97 14.54 14.38
C GLY A 107 -20.73 15.47 13.44
N ASP A 108 -21.94 15.05 13.07
CA ASP A 108 -22.88 15.92 12.39
C ASP A 108 -23.25 17.00 13.41
N GLY A 109 -22.93 18.27 13.17
CA GLY A 109 -23.40 19.38 14.01
C GLY A 109 -24.94 19.57 14.01
N ASN A 110 -25.70 18.51 13.69
CA ASN A 110 -27.13 18.50 13.40
C ASN A 110 -27.94 17.56 14.31
N GLU A 111 -27.36 16.98 15.37
CA GLU A 111 -28.13 16.18 16.35
C GLU A 111 -29.05 17.02 17.27
N GLU A 112 -29.05 18.36 17.21
CA GLU A 112 -29.91 19.23 18.04
C GLU A 112 -31.28 19.60 17.43
N GLN A 113 -31.70 19.04 16.29
CA GLN A 113 -33.01 19.32 15.69
C GLN A 113 -33.81 18.06 15.37
N ASN A 114 -33.93 17.12 16.31
CA ASN A 114 -35.07 16.19 16.31
C ASN A 114 -35.31 15.56 17.69
N VAL A 115 -35.84 16.35 18.62
CA VAL A 115 -36.54 15.86 19.83
C VAL A 115 -37.91 16.53 19.88
#